data_AF-A0A342RZ63-F1
#
_entry.id   AF-A0A342RZ63-F1
#
_cell.length_a   1.000
_cell.length_b   1.000
_cell.length_c   1.000
_cell.angle_alpha   90.00
_cell.angle_beta   90.00
_cell.angle_gamma   90.00
#
_symmetry.space_group_name_H-M   'P 1'
#
loop_
_entity.id
_entity.type
_entity.pdbx_description
1 polymer ?
#
loop_
_entity_poly.entity_id
_entity_poly.type
_entity_poly.pdbx_seq_one_letter_code
_entity_poly.pdbx_strand_id
1 'polypeptide(L)'
;MFGFSFITLTSFVLIYQDIVLLNEETLILLCFVVFCWLTFTKLSESVSTDLTKRSLKTENSLKSSLTQLLKALICSTKLRDNFQNLSIDFTELKKHFLQLSSLIIDKLPLYSVLKSETLYPKKFKLIQNLEQQTTKLIVLLLSRRLSQVVSTQHFCKHVLQTPYFLCIHKISLREYLKELKNQ
;
A
#
# COMPACT_ATOMS: atom_id res chain seq x y z
N MET A 1 -65.19 -65.48 9.97
CA MET A 1 -65.98 -66.65 9.47
C MET A 1 -67.25 -66.25 8.73
N PHE A 2 -68.08 -65.32 9.23
CA PHE A 2 -69.31 -64.87 8.54
C PHE A 2 -69.09 -64.32 7.12
N GLY A 3 -68.05 -63.49 6.91
CA GLY A 3 -67.77 -62.93 5.57
C GLY A 3 -67.45 -63.99 4.51
N PHE A 4 -66.68 -65.02 4.88
CA PHE A 4 -66.33 -66.10 3.94
C PHE A 4 -67.56 -66.95 3.58
N SER A 5 -68.40 -67.25 4.58
CA SER A 5 -69.64 -68.00 4.36
C SER A 5 -70.65 -67.19 3.53
N PHE A 6 -70.74 -65.88 3.74
CA PHE A 6 -71.59 -64.99 2.94
C PHE A 6 -71.12 -64.93 1.48
N ILE A 7 -69.80 -64.78 1.26
CA ILE A 7 -69.18 -64.79 -0.09
C ILE A 7 -69.48 -66.09 -0.83
N THR A 8 -69.33 -67.25 -0.16
CA THR A 8 -69.64 -68.54 -0.78
C THR A 8 -71.12 -68.69 -1.12
N LEU A 9 -72.01 -68.17 -0.27
CA LEU A 9 -73.46 -68.28 -0.46
C LEU A 9 -73.92 -67.35 -1.60
N THR A 10 -73.40 -66.12 -1.67
CA THR A 10 -73.65 -65.21 -2.80
C THR A 10 -73.09 -65.75 -4.12
N SER A 11 -71.90 -66.36 -4.11
CA SER A 11 -71.32 -67.00 -5.30
C SER A 11 -72.20 -68.16 -5.79
N PHE A 12 -72.70 -68.99 -4.87
CA PHE A 12 -73.59 -70.10 -5.20
C PHE A 12 -74.92 -69.61 -5.79
N VAL A 13 -75.50 -68.53 -5.26
CA VAL A 13 -76.72 -67.91 -5.80
C VAL A 13 -76.48 -67.32 -7.21
N LEU A 14 -75.33 -66.69 -7.44
CA LEU A 14 -74.94 -66.12 -8.74
C LEU A 14 -74.75 -67.20 -9.82
N ILE A 15 -74.22 -68.36 -9.45
CA ILE A 15 -74.10 -69.53 -10.33
C ILE A 15 -75.48 -70.15 -10.58
N TYR A 16 -76.30 -70.30 -9.54
CA TYR A 16 -77.65 -70.90 -9.64
C TYR A 16 -78.62 -70.08 -10.50
N GLN A 17 -78.47 -68.75 -10.52
CA GLN A 17 -79.29 -67.85 -11.34
C GLN A 17 -78.76 -67.68 -12.78
N ASP A 18 -77.74 -68.45 -13.20
CA ASP A 18 -77.06 -68.36 -14.52
C ASP A 18 -76.53 -66.93 -14.86
N ILE A 19 -76.42 -66.04 -13.88
CA ILE A 19 -75.91 -64.67 -14.06
C ILE A 19 -74.40 -64.71 -14.38
N VAL A 20 -73.69 -65.68 -13.79
CA VAL A 20 -72.28 -65.97 -14.09
C VAL A 20 -72.22 -67.34 -14.75
N LEU A 21 -72.27 -67.37 -16.08
CA LEU A 21 -72.00 -68.58 -16.83
C LEU A 21 -70.52 -68.93 -16.62
N LEU A 22 -70.23 -70.08 -16.02
CA LEU A 22 -68.86 -70.53 -15.73
C LEU A 22 -68.17 -70.96 -17.05
N ASN A 23 -67.82 -69.98 -17.87
CA ASN A 23 -67.17 -70.17 -19.16
C ASN A 23 -65.65 -69.98 -19.03
N GLU A 24 -64.89 -70.51 -19.99
CA GLU A 24 -63.42 -70.42 -20.04
C GLU A 24 -62.93 -68.96 -19.89
N GLU A 25 -63.64 -68.01 -20.52
CA GLU A 25 -63.36 -66.57 -20.44
C GLU A 25 -63.48 -66.00 -19.01
N THR A 26 -64.45 -66.47 -18.23
CA THR A 26 -64.65 -66.02 -16.84
C THR A 26 -63.58 -66.56 -15.90
N LEU A 27 -63.08 -67.78 -16.17
CA LEU A 27 -61.95 -68.36 -15.45
C LEU A 27 -60.65 -67.59 -15.74
N ILE A 28 -60.43 -67.22 -17.00
CA ILE A 28 -59.29 -66.38 -17.42
C ILE A 28 -59.35 -65.01 -16.73
N LEU A 29 -60.53 -64.39 -16.68
CA LEU A 29 -60.72 -63.10 -16.00
C LEU A 29 -60.40 -63.19 -14.50
N LEU A 30 -60.86 -64.25 -13.82
CA LEU A 30 -60.58 -64.45 -12.40
C LEU A 30 -59.08 -64.66 -12.16
N CYS A 31 -58.42 -65.45 -13.01
CA CYS A 31 -56.97 -65.65 -12.96
C CYS A 31 -56.22 -64.32 -13.15
N PHE A 32 -56.66 -63.48 -14.09
CA PHE A 32 -56.08 -62.16 -14.32
C PHE A 32 -56.25 -61.24 -13.11
N VAL A 33 -57.44 -61.21 -12.48
CA VAL A 33 -57.68 -60.40 -11.27
C VAL A 33 -56.79 -60.85 -10.12
N VAL A 34 -56.67 -62.16 -9.88
CA VAL A 34 -55.78 -62.71 -8.85
C VAL A 34 -54.31 -62.38 -9.15
N PHE A 35 -53.89 -62.49 -10.42
CA PHE A 35 -52.55 -62.09 -10.85
C PHE A 35 -52.29 -60.60 -10.62
N CYS A 36 -53.23 -59.72 -10.98
CA CYS A 36 -53.14 -58.29 -10.73
C CYS A 36 -53.06 -57.98 -9.23
N TRP A 37 -53.85 -58.66 -8.39
CA TRP A 37 -53.81 -58.50 -6.94
C TRP A 37 -52.47 -58.94 -6.35
N LEU A 38 -51.95 -60.10 -6.74
CA LEU A 38 -50.65 -60.61 -6.30
C LEU A 38 -49.50 -59.70 -6.76
N THR A 39 -49.57 -59.23 -8.01
CA THR A 39 -48.57 -58.30 -8.57
C THR A 39 -48.62 -56.97 -7.83
N PHE A 40 -49.81 -56.42 -7.60
CA PHE A 40 -49.97 -55.15 -6.88
C PHE A 40 -49.46 -55.25 -5.45
N THR A 41 -49.83 -56.30 -4.70
CA THR A 41 -49.39 -56.47 -3.31
C THR A 41 -47.88 -56.63 -3.18
N LYS A 42 -47.24 -57.40 -4.07
CA LYS A 42 -45.78 -57.58 -4.08
C LYS A 42 -45.02 -56.35 -4.59
N LEU A 43 -45.54 -55.67 -5.62
CA LEU A 43 -44.86 -54.56 -6.27
C LEU A 43 -45.07 -53.24 -5.53
N SER A 44 -46.23 -53.04 -4.88
CA SER A 44 -46.58 -51.79 -4.18
C SER A 44 -45.56 -51.43 -3.10
N GLU A 45 -45.07 -52.42 -2.35
CA GLU A 45 -44.05 -52.18 -1.32
C GLU A 45 -42.69 -51.80 -1.93
N SER A 46 -42.28 -52.45 -3.01
CA SER A 46 -41.04 -52.11 -3.71
C SER A 46 -41.10 -50.72 -4.37
N VAL A 47 -42.26 -50.35 -4.92
CA VAL A 47 -42.46 -49.05 -5.55
C VAL A 47 -42.51 -47.95 -4.49
N SER A 48 -43.22 -48.16 -3.38
CA SER A 48 -43.31 -47.16 -2.31
C SER A 48 -41.95 -46.92 -1.63
N THR A 49 -41.15 -47.97 -1.42
CA THR A 49 -39.80 -47.85 -0.86
C THR A 49 -38.84 -47.15 -1.82
N ASP A 50 -38.89 -47.41 -3.13
CA ASP A 50 -38.06 -46.67 -4.10
C ASP A 50 -38.48 -45.19 -4.20
N LEU A 51 -39.78 -44.91 -4.24
CA LEU A 51 -40.30 -43.54 -4.29
C LEU A 51 -39.91 -42.73 -3.04
N THR A 52 -40.05 -43.32 -1.85
CA THR A 52 -39.65 -42.66 -0.59
C THR A 52 -38.14 -42.42 -0.55
N LYS A 53 -37.32 -43.39 -0.98
CA LYS A 53 -35.86 -43.23 -1.08
C LYS A 53 -35.48 -42.13 -2.06
N ARG A 54 -36.12 -42.04 -3.24
CA ARG A 54 -35.88 -40.96 -4.22
C ARG A 54 -36.30 -39.61 -3.68
N SER A 55 -37.44 -39.54 -2.98
CA SER A 55 -37.92 -38.31 -2.34
C SER A 55 -36.90 -37.81 -1.31
N LEU A 56 -36.47 -38.67 -0.38
CA LEU A 56 -35.48 -38.33 0.64
C LEU A 56 -34.14 -37.92 0.04
N LYS A 57 -33.69 -38.61 -1.02
CA LYS A 57 -32.45 -38.24 -1.72
C LYS A 57 -32.56 -36.85 -2.34
N THR A 58 -33.69 -36.54 -2.95
CA THR A 58 -33.95 -35.24 -3.58
C THR A 58 -34.00 -34.14 -2.53
N GLU A 59 -34.73 -34.35 -1.44
CA GLU A 59 -34.81 -33.43 -0.31
C GLU A 59 -33.43 -33.13 0.28
N ASN A 60 -32.65 -34.17 0.57
CA ASN A 60 -31.30 -34.02 1.12
C ASN A 60 -30.36 -33.29 0.17
N SER A 61 -30.42 -33.59 -1.14
CA SER A 61 -29.61 -32.88 -2.14
C SER A 61 -29.97 -31.40 -2.21
N LEU A 62 -31.27 -31.08 -2.15
CA LEU A 62 -31.77 -29.72 -2.23
C LEU A 62 -31.39 -28.94 -0.96
N LYS A 63 -31.55 -29.55 0.22
CA LYS A 63 -31.10 -28.98 1.50
C LYS A 63 -29.59 -28.73 1.53
N SER A 64 -28.79 -29.67 1.04
CA SER A 64 -27.34 -29.51 0.92
C SER A 64 -26.97 -28.36 -0.02
N SER A 65 -27.62 -28.28 -1.17
CA SER A 65 -27.37 -27.21 -2.16
C SER A 65 -27.74 -25.83 -1.60
N LEU A 66 -28.89 -25.71 -0.93
CA LEU A 66 -29.32 -24.47 -0.29
C LEU A 66 -28.38 -24.04 0.84
N THR A 67 -27.91 -24.99 1.66
CA THR A 67 -26.96 -24.67 2.74
C THR A 67 -25.60 -24.25 2.19
N GLN A 68 -25.14 -24.82 1.08
CA GLN A 68 -23.93 -24.37 0.39
C GLN A 68 -24.11 -22.96 -0.19
N LEU A 69 -25.23 -22.69 -0.86
CA LEU A 69 -25.55 -21.36 -1.39
C LEU A 69 -25.61 -20.31 -0.29
N LEU A 70 -26.24 -20.63 0.84
CA LEU A 70 -26.32 -19.73 1.99
C LEU A 70 -24.92 -19.42 2.55
N LYS A 71 -24.05 -20.43 2.68
CA LYS A 71 -22.65 -20.22 3.09
C LYS A 71 -21.88 -19.34 2.10
N ALA A 72 -22.04 -19.58 0.79
CA ALA A 72 -21.41 -18.78 -0.24
C ALA A 72 -21.89 -17.32 -0.19
N LEU A 73 -23.19 -17.11 0.02
CA LEU A 73 -23.78 -15.78 0.17
C LEU A 73 -23.19 -15.04 1.38
N ILE A 74 -23.18 -15.67 2.56
CA ILE A 74 -22.60 -15.09 3.78
C ILE A 74 -21.11 -14.76 3.59
N CYS A 75 -20.37 -15.63 2.91
CA CYS A 75 -18.96 -15.38 2.61
C CYS A 75 -18.81 -14.16 1.70
N SER A 76 -19.60 -14.08 0.63
CA SER A 76 -19.56 -12.97 -0.33
C SER A 76 -19.92 -11.63 0.31
N THR A 77 -20.89 -11.60 1.22
CA THR A 77 -21.27 -10.37 1.94
C THR A 77 -20.16 -9.92 2.88
N LYS A 78 -19.60 -10.83 3.68
CA LYS A 78 -18.44 -10.51 4.54
C LYS A 78 -17.25 -10.00 3.74
N LEU A 79 -16.98 -10.61 2.59
CA LEU A 79 -15.89 -10.21 1.73
C LEU A 79 -16.11 -8.78 1.20
N ARG A 80 -17.34 -8.48 0.78
CA ARG A 80 -17.73 -7.13 0.34
C ARG A 80 -17.56 -6.09 1.45
N ASP A 81 -18.00 -6.40 2.66
CA ASP A 81 -17.87 -5.49 3.82
C ASP A 81 -16.38 -5.23 4.13
N ASN A 82 -15.55 -6.28 4.11
CA ASN A 82 -14.10 -6.14 4.30
C ASN A 82 -13.46 -5.27 3.20
N PHE A 83 -13.87 -5.43 1.94
CA PHE A 83 -13.39 -4.59 0.84
C PHE A 83 -13.81 -3.13 0.98
N GLN A 84 -15.02 -2.87 1.49
CA GLN A 84 -15.47 -1.51 1.78
C GLN A 84 -14.63 -0.87 2.89
N ASN A 85 -14.38 -1.58 3.98
CA ASN A 85 -13.51 -1.11 5.06
C ASN A 85 -12.09 -0.82 4.56
N LEU A 86 -11.52 -1.75 3.77
CA LEU A 86 -10.21 -1.56 3.15
C LEU A 86 -10.16 -0.31 2.27
N SER A 87 -11.23 -0.04 1.50
CA SER A 87 -11.33 1.16 0.67
C SER A 87 -11.36 2.44 1.51
N ILE A 88 -12.02 2.41 2.68
CA ILE A 88 -12.04 3.54 3.62
C ILE A 88 -10.64 3.75 4.18
N ASP A 89 -9.99 2.69 4.66
CA ASP A 89 -8.63 2.74 5.22
C ASP A 89 -7.62 3.30 4.21
N PHE A 90 -7.69 2.88 2.94
CA PHE A 90 -6.84 3.42 1.87
C PHE A 90 -7.10 4.90 1.59
N THR A 91 -8.35 5.34 1.71
CA THR A 91 -8.72 6.75 1.53
C THR A 91 -8.16 7.61 2.67
N GLU A 92 -8.21 7.11 3.90
CA GLU A 92 -7.62 7.77 5.06
C GLU A 92 -6.09 7.78 4.99
N LEU A 93 -5.46 6.67 4.60
CA LEU A 93 -4.03 6.58 4.38
C LEU A 93 -3.57 7.60 3.32
N LYS A 94 -4.30 7.73 2.21
CA LYS A 94 -4.02 8.75 1.18
C LYS A 94 -4.06 10.16 1.78
N LYS A 95 -5.06 10.46 2.62
CA LYS A 95 -5.19 11.76 3.28
C LYS A 95 -3.99 12.04 4.18
N HIS A 96 -3.59 11.08 5.01
CA HIS A 96 -2.41 11.21 5.88
C HIS A 96 -1.13 11.38 5.08
N PHE A 97 -0.96 10.62 4.00
CA PHE A 97 0.21 10.73 3.14
C PHE A 97 0.31 12.12 2.49
N LEU A 98 -0.81 12.66 2.01
CA LEU A 98 -0.85 14.02 1.46
C LEU A 98 -0.53 15.08 2.51
N GLN A 99 -1.07 14.96 3.73
CA GLN A 99 -0.75 15.87 4.84
C GLN A 99 0.73 15.81 5.24
N LEU A 100 1.30 14.61 5.33
CA LEU A 100 2.72 14.44 5.61
C LEU A 100 3.58 15.05 4.50
N SER A 101 3.22 14.79 3.24
CA SER A 101 3.93 15.34 2.08
C SER A 101 3.89 16.86 2.07
N SER A 102 2.74 17.48 2.35
CA SER A 102 2.64 18.94 2.43
C SER A 102 3.51 19.50 3.56
N LEU A 103 3.48 18.88 4.75
CA LEU A 103 4.33 19.29 5.87
C LEU A 103 5.82 19.19 5.53
N ILE A 104 6.24 18.14 4.83
CA ILE A 104 7.63 17.99 4.37
C ILE A 104 7.98 19.09 3.37
N ILE A 105 7.13 19.33 2.37
CA ILE A 105 7.34 20.37 1.35
C ILE A 105 7.47 21.76 2.01
N ASP A 106 6.69 22.04 3.05
CA ASP A 106 6.74 23.34 3.74
C ASP A 106 7.96 23.47 4.68
N LYS A 107 8.37 22.38 5.36
CA LYS A 107 9.44 22.41 6.37
C LYS A 107 10.84 22.18 5.79
N LEU A 108 10.97 21.44 4.69
CA LEU A 108 12.26 21.12 4.08
C LEU A 108 13.02 22.37 3.59
N PRO A 109 12.40 23.38 2.94
CA PRO A 109 13.09 24.60 2.52
C PRO A 109 13.56 25.40 3.73
N LEU A 110 12.73 25.52 4.77
CA LEU A 110 13.06 26.21 6.02
C LEU A 110 14.29 25.57 6.69
N TYR A 111 14.36 24.24 6.74
CA TYR A 111 15.52 23.54 7.25
C TYR A 111 16.78 23.81 6.42
N SER A 112 16.67 23.82 5.08
CA SER A 112 17.78 24.15 4.19
C SER A 112 18.29 25.59 4.40
N VAL A 113 17.38 26.55 4.58
CA VAL A 113 17.71 27.95 4.88
C VAL A 113 18.42 28.06 6.22
N LEU A 114 17.89 27.48 7.30
CA LEU A 114 18.53 27.45 8.63
C LEU A 114 19.93 26.82 8.60
N LYS A 115 20.09 25.72 7.86
CA LYS A 115 21.41 25.09 7.68
C LYS A 115 22.39 25.99 6.93
N SER A 116 21.90 26.75 5.96
CA SER A 116 22.70 27.72 5.20
C SER A 116 23.08 28.93 6.05
N GLU A 117 22.13 29.48 6.81
CA GLU A 117 22.34 30.61 7.72
C GLU A 117 23.38 30.32 8.80
N THR A 118 23.60 29.06 9.18
CA THR A 118 24.65 28.73 10.15
C THR A 118 26.03 28.50 9.51
N LEU A 119 26.08 28.10 8.24
CA LEU A 119 27.32 27.81 7.53
C LEU A 119 27.96 29.06 6.92
N TYR A 120 27.17 29.92 6.28
CA TYR A 120 27.70 31.08 5.56
C TYR A 120 28.37 32.13 6.47
N PRO A 121 27.81 32.51 7.64
CA PRO A 121 28.45 33.49 8.51
C PRO A 121 29.77 32.99 9.08
N LYS A 122 29.87 31.69 9.39
CA LYS A 122 31.14 31.08 9.85
C LYS A 122 32.20 31.15 8.77
N LYS A 123 31.87 30.80 7.53
CA LYS A 123 32.78 30.90 6.39
C LYS A 123 33.18 32.35 6.12
N PHE A 124 32.22 33.27 6.15
CA PHE A 124 32.46 34.69 5.93
C PHE A 124 33.38 35.28 7.00
N LYS A 125 33.15 34.97 8.28
CA LYS A 125 34.01 35.39 9.39
C LYS A 125 35.43 34.83 9.26
N LEU A 126 35.58 33.61 8.77
CA LEU A 126 36.89 33.00 8.51
C LEU A 126 37.63 33.75 7.40
N ILE A 127 36.95 34.04 6.28
CA ILE A 127 37.51 34.82 5.17
C ILE A 127 37.92 36.22 5.65
N GLN A 128 37.07 36.91 6.39
CA GLN A 128 37.35 38.23 6.95
C GLN A 128 38.59 38.21 7.86
N ASN A 129 38.73 37.20 8.71
CA ASN A 129 39.89 37.03 9.57
C ASN A 129 41.17 36.78 8.75
N LEU A 130 41.09 35.94 7.69
CA LEU A 130 42.20 35.68 6.78
C LEU A 130 42.63 36.95 6.04
N GLU A 131 41.68 37.72 5.53
CA GLU A 131 41.93 38.99 4.84
C GLU A 131 42.63 39.98 5.78
N GLN A 132 42.18 40.07 7.03
CA GLN A 132 42.80 40.97 8.01
C GLN A 132 44.24 40.55 8.36
N GLN A 133 44.50 39.24 8.50
CA GLN A 133 45.84 38.73 8.79
C GLN A 133 46.79 38.87 7.59
N THR A 134 46.31 38.59 6.38
CA THR A 134 47.10 38.77 5.15
C THR A 134 47.42 40.24 4.91
N THR A 135 46.48 41.15 5.16
CA THR A 135 46.73 42.60 5.08
C THR A 135 47.82 43.02 6.07
N LYS A 136 47.75 42.56 7.32
CA LYS A 136 48.81 42.83 8.33
C LYS A 136 50.17 42.29 7.88
N LEU A 137 50.20 41.08 7.33
CA LEU A 137 51.42 40.46 6.82
C LEU A 137 52.02 41.27 5.66
N ILE A 138 51.20 41.71 4.72
CA ILE A 138 51.63 42.55 3.59
C ILE A 138 52.23 43.86 4.10
N VAL A 139 51.56 44.55 5.03
CA VAL A 139 52.07 45.79 5.63
C VAL A 139 53.41 45.57 6.33
N LEU A 140 53.56 44.47 7.07
CA LEU A 140 54.81 44.13 7.77
C LEU A 140 55.94 43.78 6.80
N LEU A 141 55.64 43.09 5.70
CA LEU A 141 56.62 42.81 4.64
C LEU A 141 57.07 44.10 3.94
N LEU A 142 56.13 44.99 3.61
CA LEU A 142 56.43 46.28 3.00
C LEU A 142 57.28 47.16 3.93
N SER A 143 56.92 47.27 5.21
CA SER A 143 57.69 48.07 6.17
C SER A 143 59.11 47.53 6.36
N ARG A 144 59.29 46.20 6.42
CA ARG A 144 60.60 45.57 6.49
C ARG A 144 61.43 45.83 5.24
N ARG A 145 60.83 45.74 4.04
CA ARG A 145 61.51 46.04 2.78
C ARG A 145 61.92 47.52 2.69
N LEU A 146 61.02 48.43 3.06
CA LEU A 146 61.32 49.86 3.12
C LEU A 146 62.47 50.14 4.11
N SER A 147 62.44 49.54 5.29
CA SER A 147 63.52 49.66 6.29
C SER A 147 64.87 49.19 5.73
N GLN A 148 64.91 48.08 4.99
CA GLN A 148 66.13 47.59 4.32
C GLN A 148 66.62 48.54 3.21
N VAL A 149 65.71 49.11 2.42
CA VAL A 149 66.07 50.11 1.40
C VAL A 149 66.65 51.36 2.05
N VAL A 150 66.02 51.85 3.13
CA VAL A 150 66.51 53.02 3.86
C VAL A 150 67.87 52.75 4.50
N SER A 151 68.07 51.58 5.12
CA SER A 151 69.35 51.26 5.76
C SER A 151 70.48 51.09 4.75
N THR A 152 70.22 50.46 3.59
CA THR A 152 71.19 50.36 2.49
C THR A 152 71.49 51.72 1.87
N GLN A 153 70.49 52.56 1.65
CA GLN A 153 70.68 53.93 1.17
C GLN A 153 71.50 54.77 2.18
N HIS A 154 71.22 54.64 3.47
CA HIS A 154 71.99 55.29 4.53
C HIS A 154 73.45 54.82 4.54
N PHE A 155 73.69 53.51 4.45
CA PHE A 155 75.03 52.92 4.39
C PHE A 155 75.82 53.42 3.17
N CYS A 156 75.22 53.38 1.97
CA CYS A 156 75.85 53.86 0.74
C CYS A 156 76.18 55.37 0.80
N LYS A 157 75.35 56.15 1.48
CA LYS A 157 75.54 57.59 1.64
C LYS A 157 76.61 57.95 2.68
N HIS A 158 76.54 57.35 3.87
CA HIS A 158 77.36 57.78 5.02
C HIS A 158 78.67 57.00 5.18
N VAL A 159 78.69 55.72 4.80
CA VAL A 159 79.89 54.87 4.95
C VAL A 159 80.69 54.81 3.64
N LEU A 160 80.02 54.56 2.51
CA LEU A 160 80.67 54.42 1.20
C LEU A 160 80.85 55.75 0.43
N GLN A 161 80.16 56.82 0.86
CA GLN A 161 80.23 58.17 0.25
C GLN A 161 80.13 58.19 -1.28
N THR A 162 79.28 57.34 -1.86
CA THR A 162 79.17 57.24 -3.32
C THR A 162 78.60 58.55 -3.90
N PRO A 163 79.23 59.16 -4.92
CA PRO A 163 78.92 60.52 -5.37
C PRO A 163 77.47 60.69 -5.86
N TYR A 164 76.92 59.64 -6.48
CA TYR A 164 75.52 59.61 -6.94
C TYR A 164 74.50 59.78 -5.80
N PHE A 165 74.64 59.00 -4.71
CA PHE A 165 73.70 59.05 -3.57
C PHE A 165 73.82 60.35 -2.75
N LEU A 166 75.01 60.93 -2.68
CA LEU A 166 75.22 62.24 -2.05
C LEU A 166 74.54 63.37 -2.82
N CYS A 167 74.58 63.33 -4.16
CA CYS A 167 73.90 64.30 -5.01
C CYS A 167 72.38 64.25 -4.80
N ILE A 168 71.79 63.05 -4.86
CA ILE A 168 70.36 62.85 -4.62
C ILE A 168 69.95 63.37 -3.25
N HIS A 169 70.73 63.09 -2.20
CA HIS A 169 70.39 63.58 -0.87
C HIS A 169 70.45 65.12 -0.76
N LYS A 170 71.42 65.78 -1.40
CA LYS A 170 71.50 67.24 -1.40
C LYS A 170 70.33 67.86 -2.14
N ILE A 171 69.87 67.24 -3.23
CA ILE A 171 68.68 67.66 -3.98
C ILE A 171 67.43 67.50 -3.11
N SER A 172 67.24 66.33 -2.49
CA SER A 172 66.07 66.07 -1.63
C SER A 172 66.03 67.00 -0.41
N LEU A 173 67.19 67.30 0.20
CA LEU A 173 67.28 68.22 1.33
C LEU A 173 66.98 69.67 0.91
N ARG A 174 67.38 70.08 -0.30
CA ARG A 174 67.02 71.38 -0.87
C ARG A 174 65.52 71.50 -1.11
N GLU A 175 64.89 70.45 -1.64
CA GLU A 175 63.44 70.42 -1.84
C GLU A 175 62.69 70.52 -0.51
N TYR A 176 63.10 69.72 0.48
CA TYR A 176 62.49 69.74 1.81
C TYR A 176 62.61 71.12 2.51
N LEU A 177 63.77 71.76 2.41
CA LEU A 177 63.97 73.12 2.92
C LEU A 177 63.13 74.16 2.19
N LYS A 178 62.84 73.94 0.90
CA LYS A 178 62.00 74.83 0.11
C LYS A 178 60.52 74.70 0.48
N GLU A 179 60.07 73.48 0.78
CA GLU A 179 58.71 73.23 1.27
C GLU A 179 58.49 73.81 2.67
N LEU A 180 59.45 73.65 3.60
CA LEU A 180 59.38 74.25 4.94
C LEU A 180 59.39 75.78 4.95
N LYS A 181 59.96 76.42 3.91
CA LYS A 181 59.99 77.87 3.77
C LYS A 181 58.70 78.44 3.15
N ASN A 182 57.87 77.58 2.57
CA ASN A 182 56.58 77.91 1.96
C ASN A 182 55.39 77.55 2.87
N GLN A 183 55.63 76.99 4.05
CA GLN A 183 54.68 76.93 5.18
C GLN A 183 54.87 78.17 6.05
#